data_AF-A0A256WGV9-F1
#
_entry.id   AF-A0A256WGV9-F1
#
_cell.length_a   1.000
_cell.length_b   1.000
_cell.length_c   1.000
_cell.angle_alpha   90.00
_cell.angle_beta   90.00
_cell.angle_gamma   90.00
#
_symmetry.space_group_name_H-M   'P 1'
#
loop_
_entity.id
_entity.type
_entity.pdbx_description
1 polymer ?
#
loop_
_entity_poly.entity_id
_entity_poly.type
_entity_poly.pdbx_seq_one_letter_code
_entity_poly.pdbx_strand_id
1 'polypeptide(L)'
;MPPVKIQVPQEVENDTAIMSFVNASQKVINEFSDKMENVATKGKDLINKKEEDMSLMEKIRMTKLSVQFMSAGTSLVKELEKIQRYIEKKQIEGVSKKDMQAYEAVQKALEKRINALNIKYKNIISD
;
A
#
# COMPACT_ATOMS: atom_id res chain seq x y z
N MET A 1 11.72 0.25 -4.71
CA MET A 1 12.11 0.73 -3.36
C MET A 1 12.35 -0.51 -2.50
N PRO A 2 13.21 -0.48 -1.47
CA PRO A 2 13.40 -1.66 -0.62
C PRO A 2 12.06 -2.08 0.02
N PRO A 3 11.82 -3.36 0.29
CA PRO A 3 10.61 -3.81 0.99
C PRO A 3 10.48 -3.18 2.38
N VAL A 4 9.26 -2.82 2.78
CA VAL A 4 8.91 -2.47 4.16
C VAL A 4 9.10 -3.72 5.03
N LYS A 5 9.78 -3.51 6.16
CA LYS A 5 9.73 -4.41 7.31
C LYS A 5 9.04 -3.69 8.46
N ILE A 6 7.92 -4.23 8.94
CA ILE A 6 7.19 -3.70 10.08
C ILE A 6 7.89 -4.19 11.35
N GLN A 7 8.39 -3.26 12.15
CA GLN A 7 9.01 -3.59 13.44
C GLN A 7 7.96 -3.51 14.53
N VAL A 8 7.84 -4.58 15.33
CA VAL A 8 6.96 -4.64 16.49
C VAL A 8 7.78 -4.95 17.75
N PRO A 9 7.31 -4.59 18.95
CA PRO A 9 7.98 -4.98 20.19
C PRO A 9 8.09 -6.50 20.35
N GLN A 10 9.15 -6.99 21.00
CA GLN A 10 9.40 -8.42 21.23
C GLN A 10 8.22 -9.13 21.94
N GLU A 11 7.49 -8.41 22.79
CA GLU A 11 6.29 -8.90 23.47
C GLU A 11 5.14 -9.27 22.51
N VAL A 12 5.14 -8.67 21.32
CA VAL A 12 4.18 -8.89 20.23
C VAL A 12 4.67 -9.98 19.26
N GLU A 13 5.98 -10.10 19.05
CA GLU A 13 6.57 -11.10 18.14
C GLU A 13 6.21 -12.56 18.51
N ASN A 14 5.97 -12.81 19.80
CA ASN A 14 5.60 -14.13 20.30
C ASN A 14 4.10 -14.46 20.14
N ASP A 15 3.27 -13.49 19.73
CA ASP A 15 1.84 -13.71 19.49
C ASP A 15 1.60 -14.04 18.01
N THR A 16 1.27 -15.31 17.74
CA THR A 16 1.09 -15.82 16.38
C THR A 16 -0.09 -15.19 15.65
N ALA A 17 -1.16 -14.84 16.36
CA ALA A 17 -2.34 -14.21 15.76
C ALA A 17 -2.02 -12.77 15.36
N ILE A 18 -1.37 -12.02 16.24
CA ILE A 18 -0.96 -10.64 15.96
C ILE A 18 0.12 -10.60 14.87
N MET A 19 1.09 -11.52 14.90
CA MET A 19 2.11 -11.59 13.85
C MET A 19 1.55 -12.01 12.49
N SER A 20 0.52 -12.85 12.45
CA SER A 20 -0.20 -13.15 11.20
C SER A 20 -0.81 -11.90 10.58
N PHE A 21 -1.44 -11.06 11.40
CA PHE A 21 -1.95 -9.76 10.99
C PHE A 21 -0.84 -8.82 10.48
N VAL A 22 0.23 -8.64 11.26
CA VAL A 22 1.38 -7.78 10.88
C VAL A 22 2.00 -8.24 9.56
N ASN A 23 2.22 -9.54 9.38
CA ASN A 23 2.83 -10.10 8.17
C ASN A 23 1.93 -9.95 6.95
N ALA A 24 0.61 -10.17 7.10
CA ALA A 24 -0.36 -9.95 6.04
C ALA A 24 -0.37 -8.50 5.57
N SER A 25 -0.43 -7.55 6.52
CA SER A 25 -0.40 -6.12 6.19
C SER A 25 0.93 -5.69 5.58
N GLN A 26 2.07 -6.21 6.07
CA GLN A 26 3.38 -5.98 5.45
C GLN A 26 3.41 -6.42 3.98
N LYS A 27 2.85 -7.59 3.68
CA LYS A 27 2.77 -8.09 2.30
C LYS A 27 1.95 -7.14 1.42
N VAL A 28 0.78 -6.70 1.88
CA VAL A 28 -0.06 -5.76 1.09
C VAL A 28 0.64 -4.41 0.88
N ILE A 29 1.29 -3.86 1.89
CA ILE A 29 2.03 -2.59 1.76
C ILE A 29 3.13 -2.70 0.71
N ASN A 30 3.86 -3.82 0.70
CA ASN A 30 4.90 -4.08 -0.30
C ASN A 30 4.31 -4.27 -1.70
N GLU A 31 3.27 -5.08 -1.85
CA GLU A 31 2.59 -5.28 -3.14
C GLU A 31 2.00 -3.98 -3.69
N PHE A 32 1.42 -3.14 -2.82
CA PHE A 32 0.95 -1.80 -3.19
C PHE A 32 2.11 -0.94 -3.69
N SER A 33 3.22 -0.89 -2.94
CA SER A 33 4.42 -0.16 -3.35
C SER A 33 4.92 -0.62 -4.72
N ASP A 34 5.05 -1.92 -4.94
CA ASP A 34 5.59 -2.48 -6.18
C ASP A 34 4.68 -2.15 -7.38
N LYS A 35 3.36 -2.27 -7.20
CA LYS A 35 2.38 -1.88 -8.23
C LYS A 35 2.47 -0.40 -8.55
N MET A 36 2.58 0.46 -7.53
CA MET A 36 2.71 1.91 -7.71
C MET A 36 4.02 2.28 -8.43
N GLU A 37 5.14 1.66 -8.08
CA GLU A 37 6.41 1.88 -8.78
C GLU A 37 6.34 1.42 -10.24
N ASN A 38 5.67 0.30 -10.50
CA ASN A 38 5.47 -0.19 -11.85
C ASN A 38 4.58 0.78 -12.67
N VAL A 39 3.50 1.30 -12.10
CA VAL A 39 2.64 2.31 -12.75
C VAL A 39 3.44 3.58 -13.04
N ALA A 40 4.16 4.12 -12.06
CA ALA A 40 4.95 5.33 -12.22
C ALA A 40 6.07 5.18 -13.26
N THR A 41 6.79 4.04 -13.24
CA THR A 41 7.91 3.79 -14.16
C THR A 41 7.43 3.55 -15.59
N LYS A 42 6.34 2.77 -15.76
CA LYS A 42 5.78 2.45 -17.09
C LYS A 42 4.82 3.52 -17.60
N GLY A 43 4.37 4.45 -16.77
CA GLY A 43 3.49 5.55 -17.16
C GLY A 43 4.23 6.83 -17.48
N LYS A 44 5.51 6.96 -17.09
CA LYS A 44 6.27 8.21 -17.22
C LYS A 44 6.29 8.79 -18.65
N ASP A 45 6.36 7.93 -19.66
CA ASP A 45 6.36 8.30 -21.08
C ASP A 45 4.97 8.63 -21.65
N LEU A 46 3.91 8.34 -20.90
CA LEU A 46 2.51 8.47 -21.33
C LEU A 46 1.74 9.56 -20.57
N ILE A 47 2.07 9.80 -19.29
CA ILE A 47 1.31 10.69 -18.40
C ILE A 47 1.25 12.13 -18.92
N ASN A 48 2.30 12.61 -19.60
CA ASN A 48 2.37 13.99 -20.11
C ASN A 48 2.01 14.09 -21.60
N LYS A 49 1.61 12.98 -22.25
CA LYS A 49 1.17 13.01 -23.64
C LYS A 49 -0.32 13.35 -23.68
N LYS A 50 -0.71 14.23 -24.60
CA LYS A 50 -2.13 14.41 -24.91
C LYS A 50 -2.66 13.15 -25.58
N GLU A 51 -3.92 12.83 -25.34
CA GLU A 51 -4.55 11.65 -25.92
C GLU A 51 -4.56 11.67 -27.46
N GLU A 52 -4.62 12.86 -28.07
CA GLU A 52 -4.56 13.06 -29.52
C GLU A 52 -3.21 12.68 -30.13
N ASP A 53 -2.13 12.79 -29.35
CA ASP A 53 -0.76 12.46 -29.76
C ASP A 53 -0.39 10.99 -29.49
N MET A 54 -1.28 10.22 -28.88
CA MET A 54 -1.04 8.81 -28.56
C MET A 54 -1.47 7.90 -29.71
N SER A 55 -0.59 6.96 -30.07
CA SER A 55 -0.96 5.82 -30.89
C SER A 55 -1.98 4.92 -30.18
N LEU A 56 -2.69 4.09 -30.94
CA LEU A 56 -3.63 3.11 -30.40
C LEU A 56 -3.00 2.19 -29.33
N MET A 57 -1.74 1.76 -29.55
CA MET A 57 -1.03 0.90 -28.61
C MET A 57 -0.67 1.62 -27.31
N GLU A 58 -0.33 2.90 -27.38
CA GLU A 58 -0.09 3.74 -26.20
C GLU A 58 -1.37 3.94 -25.38
N LYS A 59 -2.51 4.15 -26.04
CA LYS A 59 -3.82 4.22 -25.37
C LYS A 59 -4.16 2.91 -24.65
N ILE A 60 -3.94 1.76 -25.29
CA ILE A 60 -4.15 0.44 -24.66
C ILE A 60 -3.23 0.27 -23.43
N ARG A 61 -1.95 0.66 -23.55
CA ARG A 61 -0.99 0.60 -22.44
C ARG A 61 -1.40 1.51 -21.29
N MET A 62 -1.84 2.74 -21.57
CA MET A 62 -2.35 3.68 -20.57
C MET A 62 -3.57 3.10 -19.83
N THR A 63 -4.56 2.57 -20.55
CA THR A 63 -5.72 1.90 -19.94
C THR A 63 -5.30 0.75 -19.02
N LYS A 64 -4.35 -0.10 -19.46
CA LYS A 64 -3.81 -1.19 -18.64
C LYS A 64 -3.16 -0.67 -17.35
N LEU A 65 -2.41 0.43 -17.42
CA LEU A 65 -1.79 1.05 -16.25
C LEU A 65 -2.83 1.63 -15.30
N SER A 66 -3.89 2.27 -15.81
CA SER A 66 -5.01 2.76 -15.00
C SER A 66 -5.71 1.64 -14.24
N VAL A 67 -5.96 0.49 -14.90
CA VAL A 67 -6.53 -0.70 -14.23
C VAL A 67 -5.60 -1.23 -13.14
N GLN A 68 -4.28 -1.27 -13.39
CA GLN A 68 -3.30 -1.68 -12.38
C GLN A 68 -3.27 -0.73 -11.18
N PHE A 69 -3.37 0.57 -11.41
CA PHE A 69 -3.46 1.59 -10.37
C PHE A 69 -4.73 1.40 -9.52
N MET A 70 -5.90 1.26 -10.16
CA MET A 70 -7.16 1.00 -9.45
C MET A 70 -7.09 -0.30 -8.64
N SER A 71 -6.53 -1.37 -9.20
CA SER A 71 -6.33 -2.64 -8.51
C SER A 71 -5.44 -2.50 -7.26
N ALA A 72 -4.38 -1.69 -7.35
CA ALA A 72 -3.51 -1.40 -6.22
C ALA A 72 -4.27 -0.65 -5.11
N GLY A 73 -5.04 0.38 -5.48
CA GLY A 73 -5.91 1.12 -4.56
C GLY A 73 -6.93 0.22 -3.85
N THR A 74 -7.63 -0.63 -4.59
CA THR A 74 -8.60 -1.59 -4.01
C THR A 74 -7.93 -2.59 -3.08
N SER A 75 -6.71 -3.05 -3.40
CA SER A 75 -5.96 -3.97 -2.53
C SER A 75 -5.64 -3.31 -1.18
N LEU A 76 -5.24 -2.03 -1.22
CA LEU A 76 -4.96 -1.24 -0.02
C LEU A 76 -6.24 -0.99 0.80
N VAL A 77 -7.34 -0.59 0.17
CA VAL A 77 -8.63 -0.36 0.84
C VAL A 77 -9.12 -1.63 1.54
N LYS A 78 -9.05 -2.79 0.87
CA LYS A 78 -9.42 -4.08 1.49
C LYS A 78 -8.57 -4.41 2.72
N GLU A 79 -7.30 -4.03 2.72
CA GLU A 79 -6.45 -4.25 3.89
C GLU A 79 -6.78 -3.28 5.02
N LEU A 80 -7.06 -2.01 4.72
CA LEU A 80 -7.58 -1.05 5.70
C LEU A 80 -8.89 -1.54 6.32
N GLU A 81 -9.79 -2.13 5.53
CA GLU A 81 -11.01 -2.74 6.06
C GLU A 81 -10.72 -3.93 6.98
N LYS A 82 -9.76 -4.80 6.66
CA LYS A 82 -9.39 -5.91 7.54
C LYS A 82 -8.79 -5.40 8.85
N ILE A 83 -7.96 -4.36 8.77
CA ILE A 83 -7.39 -3.70 9.93
C ILE A 83 -8.51 -3.13 10.80
N GLN A 84 -9.49 -2.44 10.20
CA GLN A 84 -10.65 -1.92 10.90
C GLN A 84 -11.48 -3.04 11.56
N ARG A 85 -11.77 -4.13 10.83
CA ARG A 85 -12.50 -5.29 11.38
C ARG A 85 -11.74 -5.98 12.51
N TYR A 86 -10.41 -6.05 12.42
CA TYR A 86 -9.57 -6.59 13.49
C TYR A 86 -9.73 -5.76 14.77
N ILE A 87 -9.68 -4.43 14.65
CA ILE A 87 -9.91 -3.50 15.77
C ILE A 87 -11.33 -3.65 16.32
N GLU A 88 -12.35 -3.64 15.46
CA GLU A 88 -13.76 -3.76 15.86
C GLU A 88 -14.02 -5.07 16.60
N LYS A 89 -13.49 -6.19 16.09
CA LYS A 89 -13.57 -7.50 16.76
C LYS A 89 -12.90 -7.46 18.14
N LYS A 90 -11.72 -6.84 18.23
CA LYS A 90 -11.00 -6.69 19.50
C LYS A 90 -11.66 -5.67 20.44
N GLN A 91 -12.39 -4.66 19.97
CA GLN A 91 -13.18 -3.79 20.85
C GLN A 91 -14.28 -4.56 21.59
N ILE A 92 -14.86 -5.57 20.94
CA ILE A 92 -15.87 -6.45 21.53
C ILE A 92 -15.22 -7.48 22.48
N GLU A 93 -14.07 -8.04 22.11
CA GLU A 93 -13.36 -9.09 22.87
C GLU A 93 -12.40 -8.54 23.95
N GLY A 94 -12.11 -7.23 23.93
CA GLY A 94 -11.05 -6.56 24.70
C GLY A 94 -9.77 -6.36 23.86
N VAL A 95 -9.44 -5.09 23.55
CA VAL A 95 -8.20 -4.75 22.83
C VAL A 95 -7.05 -4.77 23.82
N SER A 96 -6.09 -5.67 23.63
CA SER A 96 -4.89 -5.69 24.46
C SER A 96 -3.94 -4.56 24.07
N LYS A 97 -3.03 -4.20 24.97
CA LYS A 97 -1.92 -3.27 24.67
C LYS A 97 -1.09 -3.77 23.47
N LYS A 98 -0.91 -5.08 23.32
CA LYS A 98 -0.17 -5.70 22.22
C LYS A 98 -0.87 -5.51 20.87
N ASP A 99 -2.20 -5.63 20.85
CA ASP A 99 -3.01 -5.38 19.66
C ASP A 99 -2.85 -3.94 19.16
N MET A 100 -2.92 -2.96 20.07
CA MET A 100 -2.71 -1.55 19.71
C MET A 100 -1.29 -1.29 19.20
N GLN A 101 -0.27 -1.88 19.82
CA GLN A 101 1.12 -1.73 19.39
C GLN A 101 1.34 -2.27 17.97
N ALA A 102 0.76 -3.43 17.65
CA ALA A 102 0.82 -4.00 16.31
C ALA A 102 0.09 -3.13 15.28
N TYR A 103 -1.10 -2.63 15.62
CA TYR A 103 -1.85 -1.71 14.78
C TYR A 103 -1.07 -0.43 14.48
N GLU A 104 -0.52 0.22 15.51
CA GLU A 104 0.29 1.42 15.33
C GLU A 104 1.52 1.16 14.46
N ALA A 105 2.17 0.02 14.61
CA ALA A 105 3.31 -0.36 13.81
C ALA A 105 2.93 -0.50 12.32
N VAL A 106 1.80 -1.15 12.03
CA VAL A 106 1.26 -1.28 10.68
C VAL A 106 0.88 0.08 10.10
N GLN A 107 0.16 0.91 10.84
CA GLN A 107 -0.24 2.25 10.40
C GLN A 107 0.99 3.12 10.08
N LYS A 108 1.96 3.20 11.00
CA LYS A 108 3.21 3.96 10.81
C LYS A 108 3.98 3.46 9.59
N ALA A 109 4.00 2.15 9.36
CA ALA A 109 4.67 1.56 8.20
C ALA A 109 3.99 1.93 6.87
N LEU A 110 2.65 1.91 6.84
CA LEU A 110 1.86 2.32 5.69
C LEU A 110 2.06 3.81 5.39
N GLU A 111 1.92 4.69 6.38
CA GLU A 111 2.12 6.14 6.24
C GLU A 111 3.51 6.47 5.71
N LYS A 112 4.56 5.84 6.29
CA LYS A 112 5.94 5.98 5.80
C LYS A 112 6.06 5.56 4.34
N ARG A 113 5.42 4.47 3.93
CA ARG A 113 5.47 3.99 2.55
C ARG A 113 4.77 4.95 1.59
N ILE A 114 3.58 5.43 1.93
CA ILE A 114 2.83 6.41 1.13
C ILE A 114 3.65 7.71 0.98
N ASN A 115 4.20 8.23 2.07
CA ASN A 115 5.03 9.43 2.04
C ASN A 115 6.27 9.25 1.16
N ALA A 116 6.94 8.10 1.26
CA ALA A 116 8.11 7.81 0.43
C ALA A 116 7.77 7.70 -1.07
N LEU A 117 6.61 7.12 -1.41
CA LEU A 117 6.10 7.09 -2.79
C LEU A 117 5.77 8.51 -3.30
N ASN A 118 5.08 9.32 -2.49
CA ASN A 118 4.74 10.70 -2.82
C ASN A 118 5.99 11.56 -3.05
N ILE A 119 7.00 11.44 -2.19
CA ILE A 119 8.27 12.16 -2.36
C ILE A 119 8.98 11.72 -3.64
N LYS A 120 9.09 10.41 -3.87
CA LYS A 120 9.81 9.85 -5.02
C LYS A 120 9.16 10.25 -6.36
N TYR A 121 7.83 10.32 -6.41
CA TYR A 121 7.09 10.55 -7.66
C TYR A 121 6.39 11.90 -7.73
N LYS A 122 6.70 12.83 -6.82
CA LYS A 122 6.14 14.19 -6.78
C LYS A 122 6.18 14.88 -8.15
N ASN A 123 7.31 14.80 -8.83
CA ASN A 123 7.55 15.47 -10.11
C ASN A 123 6.89 14.78 -11.32
N ILE A 124 6.28 13.60 -11.15
CA ILE A 124 5.51 12.94 -12.22
C ILE A 124 4.06 13.45 -12.23
N ILE A 125 3.59 14.03 -11.11
CA ILE A 125 2.18 14.39 -10.88
C ILE A 125 1.97 15.92 -10.97
N SER A 126 3.05 16.72 -10.96
CA SER A 126 3.00 18.18 -10.81
C SER A 126 3.36 19.00 -12.05
N ASP A 127 3.49 18.37 -13.24
CA ASP A 127 3.68 19.09 -14.52
C ASP A 127 2.41 19.01 -15.39
#